data_AF-A0A348MXN9-F1
#
_entry.id   AF-A0A348MXN9-F1
#
_cell.length_a   1.000
_cell.length_b   1.000
_cell.length_c   1.000
_cell.angle_alpha   90.00
_cell.angle_beta   90.00
_cell.angle_gamma   90.00
#
_symmetry.space_group_name_H-M   'P 1'
#
loop_
_entity.id
_entity.type
_entity.pdbx_description
1 polymer ?
#
loop_
_entity_poly.entity_id
_entity_poly.type
_entity_poly.pdbx_seq_one_letter_code
_entity_poly.pdbx_strand_id
1 'polypeptide(L)' 'MSTPLKNDRYLRALAKQPVDVTPVWMMRQAG' A
#
# COMPACT_ATOMS: atom_id res chain seq x y z
N MET A 1 -15.78 11.62 -8.73
CA MET A 1 -15.69 10.32 -8.03
C MET A 1 -14.30 9.75 -8.30
N SER A 2 -13.54 9.35 -7.27
CA SER A 2 -12.23 8.73 -7.50
C SER A 2 -12.40 7.25 -7.88
N THR A 3 -11.51 6.77 -8.74
CA THR A 3 -11.46 5.34 -9.07
C THR A 3 -10.95 4.54 -7.86
N PRO A 4 -11.58 3.42 -7.48
CA PRO A 4 -11.13 2.61 -6.35
C PRO A 4 -9.76 1.97 -6.63
N LEU A 5 -8.89 1.95 -5.61
CA LEU A 5 -7.60 1.28 -5.68
C LEU A 5 -7.77 -0.24 -5.57
N LYS A 6 -7.15 -0.99 -6.49
CA LYS A 6 -7.14 -2.47 -6.44
C LYS A 6 -6.24 -3.03 -5.33
N ASN A 7 -5.25 -2.26 -4.88
CA ASN A 7 -4.34 -2.62 -3.78
C ASN A 7 -4.03 -1.36 -2.97
N ASP A 8 -4.48 -1.35 -1.71
CA ASP A 8 -4.38 -0.23 -0.78
C ASP A 8 -3.59 -0.60 0.50
N ARG A 9 -2.96 -1.78 0.54
CA ARG A 9 -2.30 -2.32 1.75
C ARG A 9 -1.28 -1.36 2.34
N TYR A 10 -0.51 -0.68 1.50
CA TYR A 10 0.48 0.31 1.94
C TYR A 10 -0.17 1.45 2.74
N LEU A 11 -1.26 2.02 2.22
CA LEU A 11 -1.97 3.11 2.88
C LEU A 11 -2.63 2.65 4.18
N ARG A 12 -3.24 1.46 4.17
CA ARG A 12 -3.86 0.85 5.34
C ARG A 12 -2.84 0.57 6.46
N ALA A 13 -1.68 0.04 6.11
CA ALA A 13 -0.60 -0.21 7.06
C ALA A 13 -0.10 1.09 7.71
N LEU A 14 0.08 2.17 6.92
CA LEU A 14 0.46 3.49 7.44
C LEU A 14 -0.62 4.07 8.38
N ALA A 15 -1.90 3.83 8.08
CA ALA A 15 -3.02 4.22 8.92
C ALA A 15 -3.24 3.29 10.12
N LYS A 16 -2.33 2.34 10.38
CA LYS A 16 -2.41 1.33 11.47
C LYS A 16 -3.66 0.44 11.39
N GLN A 17 -4.20 0.23 10.19
CA GLN A 17 -5.32 -0.69 9.97
C GLN A 17 -4.79 -2.13 9.78
N PRO A 18 -5.58 -3.16 10.15
CA PRO A 18 -5.22 -4.55 9.88
C PRO A 18 -4.99 -4.78 8.39
N VAL A 19 -3.94 -5.51 8.04
CA VAL A 19 -3.63 -5.99 6.69
C VAL A 19 -3.33 -7.48 6.74
N ASP A 20 -3.62 -8.19 5.65
CA ASP A 20 -3.39 -9.63 5.49
C ASP A 20 -1.89 -9.98 5.44
N VAL A 21 -1.08 -9.10 4.85
CA VAL A 21 0.38 -9.23 4.76
C VAL A 21 1.05 -7.87 4.90
N THR A 22 2.30 -7.86 5.37
CA THR A 22 3.09 -6.63 5.46
C THR A 22 3.42 -6.12 4.05
N PRO A 23 3.04 -4.88 3.67
CA PRO A 23 3.40 -4.33 2.37
C PRO A 23 4.90 -4.01 2.31
N VAL A 24 5.51 -4.24 1.15
CA VAL A 24 6.92 -3.94 0.86
C VAL A 24 7.01 -2.92 -0.27
N TRP A 25 8.07 -2.12 -0.23
CA TRP A 25 8.45 -1.19 -1.29
C TRP A 25 9.97 -1.07 -1.32
N MET A 26 10.50 -0.62 -2.45
CA MET A 26 11.94 -0.43 -2.64
C MET A 26 12.21 1.00 -3.10
N MET A 27 13.14 1.69 -2.43
CA MET A 27 13.62 2.99 -2.90
C MET A 27 14.38 2.81 -4.21
N ARG A 28 14.17 3.73 -5.17
CA ARG A 28 14.80 3.67 -6.51
C ARG A 28 14.51 2.36 -7.27
N GLN A 29 13.27 1.87 -7.21
CA GLN A 29 12.85 0.62 -7.88
C GLN A 29 12.86 0.68 -9.40
N ALA A 30 12.62 1.85 -9.97
CA ALA A 30 12.87 2.16 -11.36
C ALA A 30 14.08 3.09 -11.34
N GLY A 31 15.15 2.67 -12.02
CA GLY A 31 16.42 3.42 -12.10
C GLY A 31 16.22 4.88 -12.43
#